data_AF-A0A2P6PKM2-F1
#
_entry.id   AF-A0A2P6PKM2-F1
#
_cell.length_a   1.000
_cell.length_b   1.000
_cell.length_c   1.000
_cell.angle_alpha   90.00
_cell.angle_beta   90.00
_cell.angle_gamma   90.00
#
_symmetry.space_group_name_H-M   'P 1'
#
loop_
_entity.id
_entity.type
_entity.pdbx_description
1 polymer ?
#
loop_
_entity_poly.entity_id
_entity_poly.type
_entity_poly.pdbx_seq_one_letter_code
_entity_poly.pdbx_strand_id
1 'polypeptide(L)'
;MSNIPSSISRLENLEVLSLCGCKAMSGNMTRYPLSFLLPISGSGGLCSLTELNLSDCNLQEGSILEDFGCLYPLVSLNLSKNNCDSLPKSIKQLSKLRNLNLESCKTLQKLPDLSSSLNFSFRADGCFSRERLSSCFNLINCSKLVVNQRCNNIALIMLWRFLQGIASAGNRFETIIPGSEISELFSDQSVGPVISMELHQQWQKNKWIGYVLCAVFVISRDLPVSANRLGKWRFGTHSTAHGLRCEVKPEKLGVTGWCPFFACSQELGQIESEHLWLSFVSGDYFGTAWQETCHKIEFTFRTLGTGMEVKKCGVCLIYEQDLDLIGMKR
;
A
#
# COMPACT_ATOMS: atom_id res chain seq x y z
N MET A 1 -27.50 4.97 -13.66
CA MET A 1 -26.93 6.06 -14.45
C MET A 1 -26.61 5.56 -15.84
N SER A 2 -26.81 6.40 -16.86
CA SER A 2 -26.29 6.21 -18.21
C SER A 2 -24.76 6.16 -18.18
N ASN A 3 -24.14 5.43 -19.11
CA ASN A 3 -22.69 5.38 -19.28
C ASN A 3 -22.07 6.78 -19.32
N ILE A 4 -20.81 6.90 -18.89
CA ILE A 4 -20.08 8.16 -19.00
C ILE A 4 -19.90 8.48 -20.48
N PRO A 5 -20.24 9.71 -20.92
CA PRO A 5 -20.15 10.05 -22.32
C PRO A 5 -18.70 9.99 -22.79
N SER A 6 -18.50 9.52 -24.03
CA SER A 6 -17.18 9.48 -24.69
C SER A 6 -16.45 10.84 -24.65
N SER A 7 -17.19 11.94 -24.57
CA SER A 7 -16.64 13.30 -24.46
C SER A 7 -15.78 13.57 -23.23
N ILE A 8 -15.84 12.74 -22.17
CA ILE A 8 -14.96 12.89 -20.99
C ILE A 8 -13.48 12.77 -21.39
N SER A 9 -13.17 12.03 -22.46
CA SER A 9 -11.81 11.87 -22.97
C SER A 9 -11.21 13.19 -23.50
N ARG A 10 -12.04 14.20 -23.80
CA ARG A 10 -11.62 15.55 -24.22
C ARG A 10 -11.17 16.45 -23.07
N LEU A 11 -11.30 16.01 -21.82
CA LEU A 11 -10.84 16.77 -20.66
C LEU A 11 -9.33 16.58 -20.50
N GLU A 12 -8.56 17.32 -21.30
CA GLU A 12 -7.09 17.19 -21.41
C GLU A 12 -6.35 17.51 -20.11
N ASN A 13 -6.93 18.35 -19.24
CA ASN A 13 -6.36 18.73 -17.94
C ASN A 13 -7.01 18.00 -16.75
N LEU A 14 -7.79 16.94 -17.00
CA LEU A 14 -8.41 16.18 -15.91
C LEU A 14 -7.35 15.33 -15.19
N GLU A 15 -7.00 15.72 -13.97
CA GLU A 15 -6.03 15.02 -13.13
C GLU A 15 -6.69 14.00 -12.19
N VAL A 16 -7.88 14.33 -11.67
CA VAL A 16 -8.58 13.51 -10.66
C VAL A 16 -9.96 13.15 -11.17
N LEU A 17 -10.27 11.85 -11.23
CA LEU A 17 -11.57 11.34 -11.61
C LEU A 17 -12.07 10.33 -10.57
N SER A 18 -13.24 10.60 -10.00
CA SER A 18 -13.91 9.67 -9.10
C SER A 18 -15.29 9.30 -9.62
N LEU A 19 -15.50 8.00 -9.79
CA LEU A 19 -16.75 7.34 -10.15
C LEU A 19 -17.22 6.42 -9.01
N CYS A 20 -16.83 6.74 -7.77
CA CYS A 20 -17.13 5.93 -6.60
C CYS A 20 -18.64 5.65 -6.51
N GLY A 21 -19.02 4.37 -6.39
CA GLY A 21 -20.43 3.97 -6.28
C GLY A 21 -21.21 4.07 -7.59
N CYS A 22 -20.59 4.45 -8.72
CA CYS A 22 -21.23 4.48 -10.03
C CYS A 22 -21.46 3.06 -10.53
N LYS A 23 -22.60 2.50 -10.12
CA LYS A 23 -23.12 1.22 -10.61
C LYS A 23 -23.86 1.50 -11.91
N ALA A 24 -23.40 0.94 -13.03
CA ALA A 24 -24.09 1.09 -14.32
C ALA A 24 -25.54 0.60 -14.19
N MET A 25 -26.52 1.38 -14.68
CA MET A 25 -27.92 0.92 -14.73
C MET A 25 -28.30 0.65 -16.19
N SER A 26 -28.39 -0.62 -16.57
CA SER A 26 -29.15 -1.04 -17.74
C SER A 26 -29.52 -2.53 -17.61
N GLY A 27 -30.78 -2.86 -17.91
CA GLY A 27 -31.52 -4.03 -17.43
C GLY A 27 -30.89 -5.42 -17.60
N ASN A 28 -31.36 -6.36 -16.78
CA ASN A 28 -31.08 -7.80 -16.73
C ASN A 28 -29.63 -8.30 -16.83
N MET A 29 -28.64 -7.46 -17.08
CA MET A 29 -27.22 -7.78 -16.99
C MET A 29 -26.70 -7.44 -15.59
N THR A 30 -26.21 -8.46 -14.90
CA THR A 30 -25.65 -8.34 -13.55
C THR A 30 -24.17 -7.90 -13.53
N ARG A 31 -23.54 -7.58 -14.68
CA ARG A 31 -22.06 -7.52 -14.84
C ARG A 31 -21.63 -6.51 -15.95
N TYR A 32 -20.62 -5.66 -15.72
CA TYR A 32 -20.21 -4.60 -16.68
C TYR A 32 -18.69 -4.42 -16.84
N PRO A 33 -18.18 -4.22 -18.08
CA PRO A 33 -16.80 -3.79 -18.37
C PRO A 33 -16.49 -2.34 -17.98
N LEU A 34 -15.24 -2.04 -17.59
CA LEU A 34 -14.73 -0.69 -17.42
C LEU A 34 -14.84 0.14 -18.69
N SER A 35 -14.76 -0.45 -19.88
CA SER A 35 -14.97 0.27 -21.14
C SER A 35 -16.38 0.88 -21.27
N PHE A 36 -17.36 0.38 -20.50
CA PHE A 36 -18.69 0.98 -20.40
C PHE A 36 -18.75 2.13 -19.39
N LEU A 37 -17.85 2.13 -18.41
CA LEU A 37 -17.75 3.19 -17.40
C LEU A 37 -16.79 4.31 -17.84
N LEU A 38 -15.74 3.98 -18.59
CA LEU A 38 -14.74 4.91 -19.08
C LEU A 38 -14.42 4.61 -20.55
N PRO A 39 -14.53 5.61 -21.44
CA PRO A 39 -14.20 5.48 -22.85
C PRO A 39 -12.66 5.54 -23.02
N ILE A 40 -11.97 4.47 -22.64
CA ILE A 40 -10.49 4.35 -22.68
C ILE A 40 -9.94 3.75 -23.99
N SER A 41 -10.81 3.19 -24.84
CA SER A 41 -10.37 2.58 -26.11
C SER A 41 -10.28 3.61 -27.24
N GLY A 42 -9.10 3.72 -27.87
CA GLY A 42 -8.95 4.27 -29.22
C GLY A 42 -8.89 5.81 -29.36
N SER A 43 -8.92 6.58 -28.28
CA SER A 43 -8.64 8.01 -28.31
C SER A 43 -7.76 8.36 -27.12
N GLY A 44 -6.58 8.94 -27.34
CA GLY A 44 -5.61 9.34 -26.31
C GLY A 44 -6.10 10.43 -25.35
N GLY A 45 -7.28 10.23 -24.75
CA GLY A 45 -7.85 11.09 -23.73
C GLY A 45 -7.52 10.61 -22.33
N LEU A 46 -7.61 11.53 -21.37
CA LEU A 46 -7.20 11.32 -19.97
C LEU A 46 -5.68 11.16 -19.77
N CYS A 47 -4.86 11.68 -20.70
CA CYS A 47 -3.39 11.66 -20.63
C CYS A 47 -2.77 12.47 -19.48
N SER A 48 -3.58 13.21 -18.71
CA SER A 48 -3.18 13.95 -17.51
C SER A 48 -3.71 13.32 -16.22
N LEU A 49 -4.47 12.21 -16.30
CA LEU A 49 -5.16 11.63 -15.16
C LEU A 49 -4.18 10.95 -14.21
N THR A 50 -3.94 11.55 -13.04
CA THR A 50 -3.03 11.05 -12.01
C THR A 50 -3.77 10.25 -10.94
N GLU A 51 -5.07 10.49 -10.72
CA GLU A 51 -5.88 9.79 -9.73
C GLU A 51 -7.20 9.29 -10.30
N LEU A 52 -7.45 7.99 -10.16
CA LEU A 52 -8.66 7.33 -10.61
C LEU A 52 -9.29 6.52 -9.49
N ASN A 53 -10.53 6.84 -9.16
CA ASN A 53 -11.31 6.13 -8.16
C ASN A 53 -12.55 5.47 -8.78
N LEU A 54 -12.51 4.14 -8.83
CA LEU A 54 -13.52 3.24 -9.37
C LEU A 54 -14.05 2.29 -8.27
N SER A 55 -14.02 2.73 -7.01
CA SER A 55 -14.49 1.92 -5.89
C SER A 55 -16.01 1.73 -5.89
N ASP A 56 -16.46 0.55 -5.45
CA ASP A 56 -17.90 0.18 -5.40
C ASP A 56 -18.64 0.34 -6.75
N CYS A 57 -17.95 0.07 -7.87
CA CYS A 57 -18.52 0.17 -9.23
C CYS A 57 -19.08 -1.16 -9.76
N ASN A 58 -19.03 -2.25 -8.97
CA ASN A 58 -19.44 -3.60 -9.37
C ASN A 58 -18.65 -4.14 -10.60
N LEU A 59 -17.35 -3.91 -10.62
CA LEU A 59 -16.43 -4.46 -11.63
C LEU A 59 -16.20 -5.97 -11.41
N GLN A 60 -16.05 -6.77 -12.48
CA GLN A 60 -15.78 -8.22 -12.44
C GLN A 60 -14.65 -8.69 -13.39
N GLU A 61 -14.27 -9.97 -13.38
CA GLU A 61 -13.20 -10.51 -14.25
C GLU A 61 -13.48 -10.24 -15.75
N GLY A 62 -12.44 -9.81 -16.47
CA GLY A 62 -12.59 -9.37 -17.87
C GLY A 62 -13.38 -8.07 -18.04
N SER A 63 -13.74 -7.35 -16.97
CA SER A 63 -14.31 -6.00 -17.06
C SER A 63 -13.22 -4.94 -17.16
N ILE A 64 -12.11 -5.15 -16.45
CA ILE A 64 -10.94 -4.29 -16.51
C ILE A 64 -10.16 -4.68 -17.77
N LEU A 65 -10.73 -4.46 -18.96
CA LEU A 65 -10.17 -4.96 -20.23
C LEU A 65 -8.91 -4.18 -20.62
N GLU A 66 -7.86 -4.97 -20.86
CA GLU A 66 -6.77 -4.91 -21.85
C GLU A 66 -5.99 -3.62 -22.12
N ASP A 67 -6.45 -2.41 -21.80
CA ASP A 67 -5.72 -1.19 -22.18
C ASP A 67 -5.79 -0.08 -21.11
N PHE A 68 -5.09 -0.30 -20.01
CA PHE A 68 -4.59 0.79 -19.17
C PHE A 68 -3.50 1.62 -19.89
N GLY A 69 -3.09 1.23 -21.10
CA GLY A 69 -1.99 1.84 -21.85
C GLY A 69 -2.14 3.36 -22.04
N CYS A 70 -3.36 3.87 -22.13
CA CYS A 70 -3.63 5.31 -22.24
C CYS A 70 -3.55 6.07 -20.90
N LEU A 71 -3.59 5.36 -19.77
CA LEU A 71 -3.52 5.93 -18.42
C LEU A 71 -2.09 5.88 -17.84
N TYR A 72 -1.07 6.05 -18.70
CA TYR A 72 0.34 6.08 -18.29
C TYR A 72 0.70 7.07 -17.16
N PRO A 73 0.05 8.25 -16.99
CA PRO A 73 0.40 9.16 -15.89
C PRO A 73 -0.13 8.71 -14.52
N LEU A 74 -1.00 7.69 -14.46
CA LEU A 74 -1.74 7.36 -13.25
C LEU A 74 -0.83 7.01 -12.08
N VAL A 75 -0.99 7.73 -10.98
CA VAL A 75 -0.23 7.57 -9.72
C VAL A 75 -1.06 6.84 -8.68
N SER A 76 -2.37 7.05 -8.67
CA SER A 76 -3.30 6.51 -7.67
C SER A 76 -4.50 5.82 -8.33
N LEU A 77 -4.72 4.55 -7.99
CA LEU A 77 -5.84 3.75 -8.47
C LEU A 77 -6.60 3.12 -7.29
N ASN A 78 -7.88 3.46 -7.15
CA ASN A 78 -8.77 2.85 -6.18
C ASN A 78 -9.80 1.95 -6.87
N LEU A 79 -9.68 0.64 -6.62
CA LEU A 79 -10.58 -0.42 -7.10
C LEU A 79 -11.27 -1.14 -5.93
N SER A 80 -11.23 -0.59 -4.71
CA SER A 80 -11.83 -1.20 -3.53
C SER A 80 -13.31 -1.52 -3.72
N LYS A 81 -13.79 -2.54 -3.00
CA LYS A 81 -15.19 -3.01 -3.01
C LYS A 81 -15.68 -3.49 -4.39
N ASN A 82 -14.78 -3.95 -5.25
CA ASN A 82 -15.14 -4.63 -6.49
C ASN A 82 -14.86 -6.14 -6.38
N ASN A 83 -15.64 -6.97 -7.07
CA ASN A 83 -15.51 -8.42 -7.02
C ASN A 83 -14.78 -8.96 -8.26
N CYS A 84 -13.53 -8.54 -8.43
CA CYS A 84 -12.66 -8.98 -9.52
C CYS A 84 -11.77 -10.14 -9.07
N ASP A 85 -11.81 -11.26 -9.80
CA ASP A 85 -11.01 -12.45 -9.49
C ASP A 85 -9.52 -12.26 -9.81
N SER A 86 -9.22 -11.38 -10.77
CA SER A 86 -7.89 -10.98 -11.17
C SER A 86 -7.86 -9.52 -11.64
N LEU A 87 -6.69 -8.87 -11.55
CA LEU A 87 -6.43 -7.59 -12.23
C LEU A 87 -5.87 -7.89 -13.63
N PRO A 88 -6.09 -7.00 -14.63
CA PRO A 88 -5.63 -7.27 -15.98
C PRO A 88 -4.12 -7.17 -16.08
N LYS A 89 -3.57 -7.91 -17.04
CA LYS A 89 -2.13 -7.87 -17.35
C LYS A 89 -1.65 -6.47 -17.73
N SER A 90 -2.51 -5.62 -18.29
CA SER A 90 -2.20 -4.24 -18.68
C SER A 90 -1.93 -3.30 -17.50
N ILE A 91 -2.29 -3.66 -16.25
CA ILE A 91 -1.93 -2.85 -15.07
C ILE A 91 -0.41 -2.64 -14.97
N LYS A 92 0.38 -3.58 -15.53
CA LYS A 92 1.84 -3.49 -15.61
C LYS A 92 2.34 -2.29 -16.43
N GLN A 93 1.49 -1.71 -17.30
CA GLN A 93 1.80 -0.55 -18.13
C GLN A 93 1.67 0.77 -17.36
N LEU A 94 1.01 0.77 -16.19
CA LEU A 94 0.88 1.94 -15.31
C LEU A 94 2.20 2.21 -14.56
N SER A 95 3.22 2.63 -15.30
CA SER A 95 4.60 2.79 -14.79
C SER A 95 4.75 3.82 -13.66
N LYS A 96 3.83 4.78 -13.58
CA LYS A 96 3.80 5.80 -12.51
C LYS A 96 2.97 5.40 -11.30
N LEU A 97 2.32 4.23 -11.31
CA LEU A 97 1.45 3.82 -10.21
C LEU A 97 2.26 3.68 -8.91
N ARG A 98 1.76 4.30 -7.84
CA ARG A 98 2.35 4.27 -6.48
C ARG A 98 1.34 3.84 -5.43
N ASN A 99 0.06 4.12 -5.68
CA ASN A 99 -1.01 3.86 -4.74
C ASN A 99 -2.06 2.96 -5.39
N LEU A 100 -2.30 1.79 -4.80
CA LEU A 100 -3.30 0.83 -5.29
C LEU A 100 -4.15 0.37 -4.11
N ASN A 101 -5.45 0.64 -4.19
CA ASN A 101 -6.41 0.19 -3.18
C ASN A 101 -7.33 -0.89 -3.77
N LEU A 102 -7.26 -2.08 -3.17
CA LEU A 102 -8.07 -3.27 -3.48
C LEU A 102 -8.85 -3.73 -2.24
N GLU A 103 -9.01 -2.86 -1.24
CA GLU A 103 -9.74 -3.19 -0.02
C GLU A 103 -11.09 -3.81 -0.32
N SER A 104 -11.39 -4.93 0.34
CA SER A 104 -12.63 -5.70 0.18
C SER A 104 -12.87 -6.23 -1.23
N CYS A 105 -11.82 -6.45 -2.04
CA CYS A 105 -11.88 -7.25 -3.26
C CYS A 105 -11.85 -8.76 -2.93
N LYS A 106 -12.94 -9.26 -2.34
CA LYS A 106 -13.01 -10.58 -1.70
C LYS A 106 -12.82 -11.77 -2.63
N THR A 107 -13.08 -11.60 -3.93
CA THR A 107 -12.93 -12.69 -4.91
C THR A 107 -11.55 -12.74 -5.56
N LEU A 108 -10.69 -11.73 -5.32
CA LEU A 108 -9.36 -11.62 -5.91
C LEU A 108 -8.49 -12.81 -5.50
N GLN A 109 -8.04 -13.58 -6.49
CA GLN A 109 -7.24 -14.79 -6.26
C GLN A 109 -5.76 -14.56 -6.51
N LYS A 110 -5.44 -13.70 -7.47
CA LYS A 110 -4.08 -13.43 -7.93
C LYS A 110 -3.89 -11.97 -8.24
N LEU A 111 -2.71 -11.46 -7.90
CA LEU A 111 -2.22 -10.20 -8.43
C LEU A 111 -1.37 -10.50 -9.68
N PRO A 112 -1.47 -9.69 -10.74
CA PRO A 112 -0.50 -9.71 -11.82
C PRO A 112 0.87 -9.36 -11.26
N ASP A 113 1.92 -9.67 -12.02
CA ASP A 113 3.25 -9.23 -11.66
C ASP A 113 3.33 -7.69 -11.68
N LEU A 114 3.23 -7.11 -10.49
CA LEU A 114 3.33 -5.67 -10.28
C LEU A 114 4.80 -5.22 -10.25
N SER A 115 5.76 -6.15 -10.27
CA SER A 115 7.18 -5.82 -10.17
C SER A 115 7.70 -4.98 -11.33
N SER A 116 7.04 -5.01 -12.49
CA SER A 116 7.38 -4.18 -13.66
C SER A 116 6.57 -2.88 -13.77
N SER A 117 5.37 -2.79 -13.16
CA SER A 117 4.59 -1.54 -13.13
C SER A 117 5.13 -0.55 -12.13
N LEU A 118 5.72 -1.05 -11.04
CA LEU A 118 6.26 -0.25 -9.97
C LEU A 118 7.65 0.27 -10.37
N ASN A 119 7.68 1.15 -11.37
CA ASN A 119 8.92 1.81 -11.78
C ASN A 119 9.18 2.99 -10.85
N PHE A 120 9.91 2.75 -9.77
CA PHE A 120 10.34 3.80 -8.83
C PHE A 120 11.58 4.58 -9.30
N SER A 121 12.14 4.27 -10.48
CA SER A 121 13.32 4.97 -10.98
C SER A 121 13.02 6.44 -11.25
N PHE A 122 13.81 7.31 -10.62
CA PHE A 122 13.81 8.74 -10.87
C PHE A 122 14.67 9.01 -12.10
N ARG A 123 14.08 9.10 -13.30
CA ARG A 123 14.73 9.88 -14.37
C ARG A 123 14.43 11.34 -14.10
N ALA A 124 15.51 12.10 -13.94
CA ALA A 124 15.50 13.53 -13.69
C ALA A 124 15.01 14.28 -14.94
N ASP A 125 13.74 14.13 -15.27
CA ASP A 125 13.10 14.88 -16.35
C ASP A 125 12.39 16.08 -15.71
N GLY A 126 13.21 16.99 -15.16
CA GLY A 126 12.97 18.44 -15.05
C GLY A 126 11.72 19.01 -14.37
N CYS A 127 10.75 18.20 -13.94
CA CYS A 127 9.50 18.67 -13.36
C CYS A 127 9.03 17.64 -12.36
N PHE A 128 9.17 17.93 -11.07
CA PHE A 128 8.16 17.84 -10.00
C PHE A 128 8.89 18.17 -8.70
N SER A 129 8.17 18.86 -7.82
CA SER A 129 8.59 19.31 -6.50
C SER A 129 9.33 18.24 -5.70
N ARG A 130 10.08 18.70 -4.71
CA ARG A 130 10.80 17.99 -3.64
C ARG A 130 9.88 17.14 -2.74
N GLU A 131 8.90 16.46 -3.33
CA GLU A 131 7.85 15.68 -2.69
C GLU A 131 8.34 14.26 -2.43
N ARG A 132 8.40 13.91 -1.14
CA ARG A 132 8.79 12.58 -0.65
C ARG A 132 7.83 11.54 -1.22
N LEU A 133 8.35 10.56 -1.97
CA LEU A 133 7.51 9.51 -2.56
C LEU A 133 6.85 8.71 -1.44
N SER A 134 5.56 8.44 -1.58
CA SER A 134 4.85 7.55 -0.68
C SER A 134 4.04 6.56 -1.51
N SER A 135 4.32 5.28 -1.31
CA SER A 135 3.64 4.18 -1.99
C SER A 135 2.81 3.39 -1.00
N CYS A 136 1.54 3.16 -1.33
CA CYS A 136 0.58 2.49 -0.45
C CYS A 136 -0.20 1.43 -1.23
N PHE A 137 -0.10 0.17 -0.80
CA PHE A 137 -0.85 -0.95 -1.37
C PHE A 137 -1.80 -1.51 -0.32
N ASN A 138 -3.11 -1.43 -0.54
CA ASN A 138 -4.10 -1.89 0.43
C ASN A 138 -4.88 -3.08 -0.13
N LEU A 139 -4.71 -4.24 0.49
CA LEU A 139 -5.38 -5.50 0.13
C LEU A 139 -6.15 -6.10 1.32
N ILE A 140 -6.58 -5.26 2.26
CA ILE A 140 -7.42 -5.70 3.38
C ILE A 140 -8.67 -6.40 2.83
N ASN A 141 -9.06 -7.53 3.42
CA ASN A 141 -10.23 -8.32 3.02
C ASN A 141 -10.17 -8.93 1.61
N CYS A 142 -8.98 -9.06 1.01
CA CYS A 142 -8.76 -9.88 -0.18
C CYS A 142 -8.60 -11.36 0.19
N SER A 143 -9.57 -11.96 0.89
CA SER A 143 -9.41 -13.25 1.58
C SER A 143 -9.12 -14.45 0.67
N LYS A 144 -9.48 -14.40 -0.62
CA LYS A 144 -9.14 -15.44 -1.60
C LYS A 144 -7.76 -15.29 -2.25
N LEU A 145 -7.03 -14.21 -1.93
CA LEU A 145 -5.72 -13.96 -2.52
C LEU A 145 -4.78 -15.08 -2.10
N VAL A 146 -4.23 -15.80 -3.08
CA VAL A 146 -3.26 -16.86 -2.81
C VAL A 146 -1.96 -16.20 -2.35
N VAL A 147 -1.79 -16.11 -1.04
CA VAL A 147 -0.54 -15.68 -0.41
C VAL A 147 0.32 -16.93 -0.28
N ASN A 148 1.22 -17.14 -1.24
CA ASN A 148 2.16 -18.26 -1.19
C ASN A 148 2.97 -18.16 0.11
N GLN A 149 2.72 -19.10 1.02
CA GLN A 149 3.34 -19.13 2.33
C GLN A 149 4.85 -19.36 2.21
N ARG A 150 5.58 -18.75 3.15
CA ARG A 150 7.02 -18.81 3.42
C ARG A 150 7.96 -17.87 2.66
N CYS A 151 7.98 -17.76 1.33
CA CYS A 151 9.10 -17.03 0.68
C CYS A 151 8.79 -16.16 -0.56
N ASN A 152 7.54 -15.95 -0.95
CA ASN A 152 7.19 -15.09 -2.10
C ASN A 152 6.02 -14.17 -1.78
N ASN A 153 6.15 -13.46 -0.67
CA ASN A 153 5.17 -12.47 -0.27
C ASN A 153 5.24 -11.30 -1.27
N ILE A 154 4.18 -11.10 -2.05
CA ILE A 154 4.05 -9.96 -2.97
C ILE A 154 4.37 -8.63 -2.28
N ALA A 155 4.09 -8.51 -0.97
CA ALA A 155 4.49 -7.37 -0.14
C ALA A 155 6.01 -7.16 -0.10
N LEU A 156 6.80 -8.23 0.06
CA LEU A 156 8.26 -8.16 0.05
C LEU A 156 8.80 -7.85 -1.35
N ILE A 157 8.23 -8.44 -2.41
CA ILE A 157 8.62 -8.12 -3.78
C ILE A 157 8.41 -6.63 -4.07
N MET A 158 7.25 -6.09 -3.69
CA MET A 158 6.94 -4.66 -3.81
C MET A 158 7.90 -3.80 -2.99
N LEU A 159 8.22 -4.20 -1.76
CA LEU A 159 9.17 -3.50 -0.88
C LEU A 159 10.57 -3.46 -1.51
N TRP A 160 11.10 -4.60 -1.96
CA TRP A 160 12.44 -4.65 -2.55
C TRP A 160 12.53 -3.86 -3.84
N ARG A 161 11.49 -3.90 -4.68
CA ARG A 161 11.41 -3.05 -5.88
C ARG A 161 11.36 -1.57 -5.52
N PHE A 162 10.63 -1.21 -4.48
CA PHE A 162 10.63 0.13 -3.94
C PHE A 162 12.04 0.55 -3.53
N LEU A 163 12.71 -0.24 -2.68
CA LEU A 163 14.07 0.02 -2.21
C LEU A 163 15.10 0.13 -3.34
N GLN A 164 15.00 -0.71 -4.37
CA GLN A 164 15.89 -0.68 -5.56
C GLN A 164 15.75 0.61 -6.40
N GLY A 165 14.60 1.28 -6.36
CA GLY A 165 14.37 2.52 -7.09
C GLY A 165 14.61 3.80 -6.29
N ILE A 166 14.96 3.71 -5.01
CA ILE A 166 15.23 4.89 -4.19
C ILE A 166 16.59 5.49 -4.59
N ALA A 167 16.57 6.71 -5.13
CA ALA A 167 17.76 7.56 -5.28
C ALA A 167 17.85 8.67 -4.21
N SER A 168 16.84 8.81 -3.33
CA SER A 168 16.77 9.95 -2.39
C SER A 168 16.13 9.63 -1.03
N ALA A 169 16.69 10.28 -0.02
CA ALA A 169 16.25 10.35 1.36
C ALA A 169 14.75 10.71 1.50
N GLY A 170 14.05 10.00 2.39
CA GLY A 170 12.71 10.38 2.86
C GLY A 170 11.49 9.72 2.21
N ASN A 171 11.66 8.75 1.30
CA ASN A 171 10.56 8.00 0.70
C ASN A 171 9.92 7.01 1.70
N ARG A 172 8.65 6.67 1.48
CA ARG A 172 7.85 5.77 2.33
C ARG A 172 7.20 4.66 1.51
N PHE A 173 7.19 3.46 2.07
CA PHE A 173 6.47 2.32 1.52
C PHE A 173 5.58 1.72 2.59
N GLU A 174 4.35 1.40 2.18
CA GLU A 174 3.36 0.75 3.00
C GLU A 174 2.58 -0.26 2.16
N THR A 175 2.39 -1.45 2.71
CA THR A 175 1.51 -2.46 2.13
C THR A 175 0.80 -3.23 3.21
N ILE A 176 -0.45 -3.57 2.96
CA ILE A 176 -1.30 -4.35 3.85
C ILE A 176 -1.90 -5.47 3.03
N ILE A 177 -1.68 -6.71 3.48
CA ILE A 177 -2.17 -7.90 2.79
C ILE A 177 -2.78 -8.91 3.77
N PRO A 178 -3.62 -9.85 3.32
CA PRO A 178 -3.98 -11.01 4.12
C PRO A 178 -2.73 -11.84 4.46
N GLY A 179 -2.67 -12.42 5.66
CA GLY A 179 -1.55 -13.28 6.07
C GLY A 179 -1.24 -13.25 7.56
N SER A 180 -0.72 -14.38 8.06
CA SER A 180 -0.41 -14.63 9.48
C SER A 180 1.09 -14.71 9.78
N GLU A 181 1.92 -14.83 8.74
CA GLU A 181 3.33 -15.21 8.87
C GLU A 181 4.26 -14.03 8.63
N ILE A 182 5.16 -13.81 9.59
CA ILE A 182 6.28 -12.89 9.45
C ILE A 182 7.42 -13.64 8.76
N SER A 183 8.00 -13.02 7.73
CA SER A 183 9.13 -13.59 6.98
C SER A 183 10.37 -13.75 7.86
N GLU A 184 11.23 -14.72 7.53
CA GLU A 184 12.56 -14.88 8.15
C GLU A 184 13.48 -13.67 7.92
N LEU A 185 13.13 -12.76 7.00
CA LEU A 185 13.79 -11.47 6.84
C LEU A 185 13.84 -10.67 8.16
N PHE A 186 12.82 -10.82 9.00
CA PHE A 186 12.74 -10.13 10.29
C PHE A 186 13.52 -10.94 11.32
N SER A 187 14.78 -10.56 11.53
CA SER A 187 15.67 -11.16 12.53
C SER A 187 15.08 -11.04 13.93
N ASP A 188 14.50 -9.89 14.22
CA ASP A 188 13.90 -9.57 15.49
C ASP A 188 12.39 -9.68 15.34
N GLN A 189 11.79 -10.60 16.10
CA GLN A 189 10.34 -10.82 16.16
C GLN A 189 9.87 -10.91 17.60
N SER A 190 8.61 -10.56 17.82
CA SER A 190 7.96 -10.63 19.13
C SER A 190 6.53 -11.12 19.00
N VAL A 191 6.08 -11.87 20.00
CA VAL A 191 4.65 -12.16 20.19
C VAL A 191 4.05 -10.99 20.95
N GLY A 192 3.11 -10.28 20.31
CA GLY A 192 2.49 -9.06 20.81
C GLY A 192 2.97 -7.78 20.10
N PRO A 193 2.66 -6.60 20.66
CA PRO A 193 2.82 -5.32 20.00
C PRO A 193 4.16 -4.62 20.25
N VAL A 194 5.06 -5.17 21.07
CA VAL A 194 6.31 -4.49 21.46
C VAL A 194 7.49 -5.36 21.09
N ILE A 195 8.50 -4.73 20.50
CA ILE A 195 9.77 -5.35 20.18
C ILE A 195 10.91 -4.42 20.56
N SER A 196 11.90 -4.98 21.24
CA SER A 196 13.13 -4.31 21.64
C SER A 196 14.28 -4.93 20.86
N MET A 197 14.99 -4.09 20.12
CA MET A 197 16.15 -4.48 19.33
C MET A 197 17.40 -3.90 19.96
N GLU A 198 18.38 -4.77 20.21
CA GLU A 198 19.73 -4.37 20.63
C GLU A 198 20.56 -4.09 19.37
N LEU A 199 21.19 -2.93 19.31
CA LEU A 199 22.00 -2.50 18.17
C LEU A 199 23.45 -2.95 18.37
N HIS A 200 24.03 -3.55 17.34
CA HIS A 200 25.46 -3.90 17.35
C HIS A 200 26.36 -2.66 17.37
N GLN A 201 27.57 -2.81 17.93
CA GLN A 201 28.57 -1.75 17.91
C GLN A 201 28.85 -1.32 16.45
N GLN A 202 28.82 0.00 16.19
CA GLN A 202 29.07 0.61 14.88
C GLN A 202 28.00 0.39 13.78
N TRP A 203 26.76 0.01 14.12
CA TRP A 203 25.67 -0.22 13.15
C TRP A 203 25.52 0.90 12.10
N GLN A 204 25.75 2.18 12.45
CA GLN A 204 25.67 3.31 11.51
C GLN A 204 26.74 3.35 10.43
N LYS A 205 27.95 2.84 10.73
CA LYS A 205 29.07 2.89 9.77
C LYS A 205 28.82 2.01 8.55
N ASN A 206 27.82 1.15 8.61
CA ASN A 206 27.45 0.20 7.55
C ASN A 206 26.50 0.81 6.51
N LYS A 207 26.43 2.14 6.41
CA LYS A 207 25.56 2.84 5.46
C LYS A 207 24.09 2.43 5.60
N TRP A 208 23.59 2.61 6.81
CA TRP A 208 22.20 2.33 7.16
C TRP A 208 21.23 3.21 6.36
N ILE A 209 20.18 2.60 5.81
CA ILE A 209 19.16 3.29 4.99
C ILE A 209 17.89 3.56 5.80
N GLY A 210 17.50 2.64 6.68
CA GLY A 210 16.24 2.71 7.41
C GLY A 210 15.84 1.37 8.00
N TYR A 211 14.58 1.23 8.37
CA TYR A 211 14.06 -0.01 8.91
C TYR A 211 12.75 -0.40 8.25
N VAL A 212 12.48 -1.70 8.24
CA VAL A 212 11.23 -2.30 7.80
C VAL A 212 10.52 -2.85 9.03
N LEU A 213 9.25 -2.48 9.15
CA LEU A 213 8.34 -2.95 10.18
C LEU A 213 7.39 -3.97 9.57
N CYS A 214 7.09 -5.01 10.33
CA CYS A 214 6.05 -5.97 10.03
C CYS A 214 5.15 -6.15 11.27
N ALA A 215 3.84 -6.13 11.08
CA ALA A 215 2.90 -6.47 12.14
C ALA A 215 1.80 -7.37 11.59
N VAL A 216 1.54 -8.47 12.29
CA VAL A 216 0.38 -9.33 12.08
C VAL A 216 -0.71 -8.85 13.01
N PHE A 217 -1.87 -8.49 12.46
CA PHE A 217 -2.99 -7.96 13.20
C PHE A 217 -4.31 -8.61 12.79
N VAL A 218 -5.27 -8.54 13.69
CA VAL A 218 -6.67 -8.92 13.48
C VAL A 218 -7.57 -7.73 13.80
N ILE A 219 -8.79 -7.71 13.23
CA ILE A 219 -9.82 -6.75 13.59
C ILE A 219 -11.07 -7.50 14.04
N SER A 220 -11.33 -7.48 15.35
CA SER A 220 -12.46 -8.11 16.02
C SER A 220 -13.70 -7.19 16.00
N ARG A 221 -14.87 -7.78 15.75
CA ARG A 221 -16.15 -7.07 15.62
C ARG A 221 -16.89 -6.84 16.93
N ASP A 222 -16.52 -7.51 18.01
CA ASP A 222 -17.33 -7.60 19.23
C ASP A 222 -17.29 -6.35 20.13
N LEU A 223 -16.67 -5.26 19.67
CA LEU A 223 -16.58 -4.03 20.45
C LEU A 223 -17.50 -2.95 19.87
N PRO A 224 -18.32 -2.28 20.71
CA PRO A 224 -19.18 -1.21 20.26
C PRO A 224 -18.34 -0.13 19.57
N VAL A 225 -18.81 0.26 18.39
CA VAL A 225 -18.22 1.28 17.53
C VAL A 225 -18.01 2.56 18.34
N SER A 226 -16.76 2.92 18.64
CA SER A 226 -16.48 4.23 19.21
C SER A 226 -16.51 5.27 18.08
N ALA A 227 -17.13 6.43 18.35
CA ALA A 227 -17.32 7.51 17.38
C ALA A 227 -16.02 8.27 17.00
N ASN A 228 -14.85 7.74 17.36
CA ASN A 228 -13.56 8.40 17.14
C ASN A 228 -13.10 8.19 15.70
N ARG A 229 -13.66 8.99 14.79
CA ARG A 229 -13.25 9.05 13.39
C ARG A 229 -11.82 9.59 13.33
N LEU A 230 -10.91 8.80 12.76
CA LEU A 230 -9.49 9.18 12.57
C LEU A 230 -9.28 10.09 11.34
N GLY A 231 -10.37 10.52 10.68
CA GLY A 231 -10.36 11.36 9.49
C GLY A 231 -10.70 10.59 8.20
N LYS A 232 -10.38 11.20 7.05
CA LYS A 232 -10.43 10.54 5.75
C LYS A 232 -9.02 10.09 5.37
N TRP A 233 -8.89 8.84 4.95
CA TRP A 233 -7.63 8.32 4.41
C TRP A 233 -7.37 8.77 2.99
N ARG A 234 -6.15 8.57 2.47
CA ARG A 234 -5.65 9.06 1.17
C ARG A 234 -6.58 8.83 -0.04
N PHE A 235 -7.54 7.92 0.06
CA PHE A 235 -8.53 7.65 -0.98
C PHE A 235 -9.91 8.29 -0.75
N GLY A 236 -10.08 9.17 0.25
CA GLY A 236 -11.21 10.09 0.45
C GLY A 236 -12.62 9.50 0.59
N THR A 237 -12.77 8.17 0.45
CA THR A 237 -14.05 7.50 0.20
C THR A 237 -14.80 7.12 1.47
N HIS A 238 -14.10 6.93 2.60
CA HIS A 238 -14.72 6.46 3.85
C HIS A 238 -14.10 7.12 5.08
N SER A 239 -14.85 7.13 6.18
CA SER A 239 -14.33 7.49 7.50
C SER A 239 -13.46 6.33 8.02
N THR A 240 -12.27 6.63 8.53
CA THR A 240 -11.42 5.61 9.14
C THR A 240 -11.75 5.44 10.62
N ALA A 241 -11.87 4.18 11.03
CA ALA A 241 -12.26 3.78 12.39
C ALA A 241 -11.20 2.96 13.09
N HIS A 242 -10.35 2.25 12.34
CA HIS A 242 -9.28 1.43 12.89
C HIS A 242 -7.95 1.85 12.28
N GLY A 243 -6.87 1.70 13.01
CA GLY A 243 -5.53 1.93 12.47
C GLY A 243 -4.45 1.33 13.34
N LEU A 244 -3.25 1.25 12.77
CA LEU A 244 -2.06 0.80 13.46
C LEU A 244 -0.97 1.85 13.29
N ARG A 245 -0.29 2.19 14.37
CA ARG A 245 0.83 3.12 14.38
C ARG A 245 2.02 2.44 15.04
N CYS A 246 3.22 2.58 14.50
CA CYS A 246 4.43 2.20 15.23
C CYS A 246 5.09 3.44 15.81
N GLU A 247 5.24 3.46 17.13
CA GLU A 247 6.11 4.40 17.82
C GLU A 247 7.51 3.81 17.92
N VAL A 248 8.53 4.63 17.67
CA VAL A 248 9.93 4.24 17.79
C VAL A 248 10.57 5.06 18.89
N LYS A 249 11.16 4.37 19.87
CA LYS A 249 11.74 4.97 21.06
C LYS A 249 13.18 4.45 21.25
N PRO A 250 14.21 5.26 20.95
CA PRO A 250 15.56 4.96 21.40
C PRO A 250 15.69 5.23 22.90
N GLU A 251 16.58 4.48 23.54
CA GLU A 251 16.76 4.37 25.00
C GLU A 251 16.83 5.71 25.77
N LYS A 252 17.34 6.79 25.16
CA LYS A 252 17.68 8.05 25.88
C LYS A 252 17.21 9.34 25.20
N LEU A 253 16.46 9.27 24.11
CA LEU A 253 16.11 10.46 23.32
C LEU A 253 14.61 10.49 22.98
N GLY A 254 13.99 11.65 23.21
CA GLY A 254 12.68 11.95 22.64
C GLY A 254 12.83 12.13 21.14
N VAL A 255 12.64 11.07 20.37
CA VAL A 255 12.64 11.17 18.91
C VAL A 255 11.36 11.90 18.49
N THR A 256 11.53 13.13 18.03
CA THR A 256 10.50 13.86 17.29
C THR A 256 10.56 13.41 15.83
N GLY A 257 10.03 12.22 15.55
CA GLY A 257 10.06 11.58 14.23
C GLY A 257 8.66 11.19 13.77
N TRP A 258 8.48 11.08 12.45
CA TRP A 258 7.22 10.58 11.89
C TRP A 258 7.04 9.11 12.27
N CYS A 259 5.89 8.77 12.84
CA CYS A 259 5.52 7.40 13.14
C CYS A 259 4.77 6.81 11.94
N PRO A 260 5.20 5.67 11.38
CA PRO A 260 4.42 5.00 10.35
C PRO A 260 3.06 4.63 10.93
N PHE A 261 2.01 4.94 10.17
CA PHE A 261 0.66 4.65 10.54
C PHE A 261 -0.16 4.29 9.33
N PHE A 262 -1.01 3.27 9.47
CA PHE A 262 -2.13 3.05 8.57
C PHE A 262 -3.46 3.17 9.30
N ALA A 263 -4.53 3.45 8.56
CA ALA A 263 -5.88 3.34 9.05
C ALA A 263 -6.80 2.91 7.91
N CYS A 264 -7.88 2.25 8.30
CA CYS A 264 -8.78 1.56 7.40
C CYS A 264 -10.24 1.86 7.77
N SER A 265 -11.12 1.59 6.81
CA SER A 265 -12.53 1.99 6.86
C SER A 265 -13.26 1.37 8.05
N GLN A 266 -14.30 2.06 8.52
CA GLN A 266 -15.29 1.48 9.42
C GLN A 266 -16.14 0.38 8.76
N GLU A 267 -16.24 0.41 7.43
CA GLU A 267 -17.09 -0.49 6.63
C GLU A 267 -16.38 -1.80 6.27
N LEU A 268 -15.24 -2.08 6.92
CA LEU A 268 -14.62 -3.39 6.85
C LEU A 268 -15.64 -4.41 7.35
N GLY A 269 -15.99 -5.34 6.48
CA GLY A 269 -16.90 -6.46 6.78
C GLY A 269 -16.36 -7.37 7.88
N GLN A 270 -16.68 -8.67 7.85
CA GLN A 270 -15.97 -9.61 8.74
C GLN A 270 -14.54 -9.69 8.21
N ILE A 271 -13.58 -9.16 8.97
CA ILE A 271 -12.17 -9.51 8.80
C ILE A 271 -12.01 -10.85 9.52
N GLU A 272 -12.21 -11.93 8.77
CA GLU A 272 -12.18 -13.30 9.31
C GLU A 272 -10.76 -13.87 9.39
N SER A 273 -9.76 -13.09 8.96
CA SER A 273 -8.38 -13.54 8.83
C SER A 273 -7.38 -12.49 9.30
N GLU A 274 -6.25 -12.98 9.78
CA GLU A 274 -5.07 -12.17 10.06
C GLU A 274 -4.60 -11.44 8.80
N HIS A 275 -4.07 -10.25 9.02
CA HIS A 275 -3.47 -9.40 8.00
C HIS A 275 -2.07 -8.99 8.45
N LEU A 276 -1.21 -8.77 7.46
CA LEU A 276 0.15 -8.32 7.61
C LEU A 276 0.25 -6.87 7.13
N TRP A 277 0.71 -5.99 8.00
CA TRP A 277 1.15 -4.64 7.66
C TRP A 277 2.67 -4.63 7.53
N LEU A 278 3.17 -4.17 6.39
CA LEU A 278 4.58 -4.02 6.09
C LEU A 278 4.85 -2.55 5.76
N SER A 279 5.79 -1.93 6.47
CA SER A 279 6.13 -0.52 6.25
C SER A 279 7.63 -0.32 6.28
N PHE A 280 8.17 0.41 5.30
CA PHE A 280 9.54 0.90 5.34
C PHE A 280 9.55 2.39 5.66
N VAL A 281 10.46 2.75 6.57
CA VAL A 281 10.72 4.14 6.95
C VAL A 281 12.20 4.41 6.80
N SER A 282 12.55 5.45 6.03
CA SER A 282 13.94 5.85 5.88
C SER A 282 14.50 6.43 7.18
N GLY A 283 15.79 6.18 7.43
CA GLY A 283 16.48 6.65 8.62
C GLY A 283 16.49 8.17 8.76
N ASP A 284 16.36 8.89 7.65
CA ASP A 284 16.32 10.36 7.61
C ASP A 284 15.15 10.95 8.42
N TYR A 285 14.09 10.18 8.67
CA TYR A 285 12.96 10.61 9.51
C TYR A 285 13.31 10.73 10.99
N PHE A 286 14.39 10.11 11.43
CA PHE A 286 14.79 10.03 12.83
C PHE A 286 15.92 11.00 13.16
N GLY A 287 16.49 11.68 12.16
CA GLY A 287 17.74 12.42 12.31
C GLY A 287 18.91 11.50 12.68
N THR A 288 20.10 12.09 12.84
CA THR A 288 21.34 11.35 13.15
C THR A 288 21.78 11.48 14.60
N ALA A 289 21.21 12.41 15.37
CA ALA A 289 21.68 12.79 16.70
C ALA A 289 21.65 11.66 17.75
N TRP A 290 20.74 10.69 17.60
CA TRP A 290 20.63 9.55 18.53
C TRP A 290 21.53 8.39 18.17
N GLN A 291 22.07 8.37 16.96
CA GLN A 291 22.64 7.13 16.46
C GLN A 291 23.92 6.78 17.23
N GLU A 292 24.82 7.73 17.49
CA GLU A 292 26.12 7.47 18.15
C GLU A 292 26.03 6.94 19.59
N THR A 293 24.92 7.19 20.29
CA THR A 293 24.77 6.88 21.72
C THR A 293 23.67 5.85 22.00
N CYS A 294 22.90 5.46 20.98
CA CYS A 294 21.81 4.51 21.09
C CYS A 294 22.32 3.07 20.92
N HIS A 295 22.08 2.26 21.94
CA HIS A 295 22.37 0.82 21.93
C HIS A 295 21.11 -0.03 21.80
N LYS A 296 19.94 0.58 22.02
CA LYS A 296 18.66 -0.11 22.04
C LYS A 296 17.55 0.74 21.46
N ILE A 297 16.75 0.14 20.57
CA ILE A 297 15.54 0.76 20.02
C ILE A 297 14.35 -0.11 20.36
N GLU A 298 13.32 0.51 20.94
CA GLU A 298 12.02 -0.10 21.13
C GLU A 298 11.05 0.37 20.04
N PHE A 299 10.35 -0.59 19.46
CA PHE A 299 9.24 -0.35 18.53
C PHE A 299 7.95 -0.82 19.20
N THR A 300 6.99 0.10 19.33
CA THR A 300 5.68 -0.16 19.94
C THR A 300 4.58 0.04 18.90
N PHE A 301 3.89 -1.03 18.55
CA PHE A 301 2.75 -1.05 17.66
C PHE A 301 1.47 -0.73 18.44
N ARG A 302 0.97 0.49 18.31
CA ARG A 302 -0.27 0.96 18.92
C ARG A 302 -1.45 0.90 17.97
N THR A 303 -2.52 0.28 18.44
CA THR A 303 -3.80 0.27 17.75
C THR A 303 -4.54 1.58 17.99
N LEU A 304 -5.21 2.06 16.96
CA LEU A 304 -6.11 3.21 16.97
C LEU A 304 -7.52 2.70 16.71
N GLY A 305 -8.50 3.21 17.45
CA GLY A 305 -9.88 2.72 17.40
C GLY A 305 -10.12 1.47 18.25
N THR A 306 -11.29 0.84 18.12
CA THR A 306 -11.65 -0.40 18.85
C THR A 306 -11.49 -1.62 17.95
N GLY A 307 -11.34 -2.81 18.53
CA GLY A 307 -11.38 -4.08 17.77
C GLY A 307 -10.08 -4.53 17.11
N MET A 308 -9.13 -3.65 16.80
CA MET A 308 -7.84 -4.05 16.25
C MET A 308 -6.91 -4.60 17.35
N GLU A 309 -6.21 -5.70 17.06
CA GLU A 309 -5.22 -6.32 17.94
C GLU A 309 -3.99 -6.74 17.14
N VAL A 310 -2.78 -6.50 17.66
CA VAL A 310 -1.51 -6.97 17.09
C VAL A 310 -1.13 -8.29 17.73
N LYS A 311 -1.01 -9.35 16.93
CA LYS A 311 -0.65 -10.70 17.38
C LYS A 311 0.85 -10.92 17.43
N LYS A 312 1.56 -10.46 16.41
CA LYS A 312 3.01 -10.59 16.27
C LYS A 312 3.56 -9.36 15.58
N CYS A 313 4.81 -9.02 15.87
CA CYS A 313 5.51 -7.98 15.12
C CYS A 313 6.96 -8.38 14.87
N GLY A 314 7.56 -7.74 13.88
CA GLY A 314 8.95 -7.94 13.51
C GLY A 314 9.56 -6.66 12.96
N VAL A 315 10.87 -6.52 13.15
CA VAL A 315 11.64 -5.37 12.64
C VAL A 315 12.91 -5.88 11.98
N CYS A 316 13.29 -5.22 10.89
CA CYS A 316 14.51 -5.48 10.15
C CYS A 316 15.21 -4.15 9.85
N LEU A 317 16.49 -4.02 10.15
CA LEU A 317 17.31 -2.90 9.71
C LEU A 317 17.79 -3.14 8.29
N ILE A 318 17.74 -2.10 7.45
CA ILE A 318 18.15 -2.17 6.05
C ILE A 318 19.40 -1.32 5.83
N TYR A 319 20.39 -1.92 5.20
CA TYR A 319 21.67 -1.31 4.83
C TYR A 319 21.84 -1.31 3.30
N GLU A 320 22.74 -0.47 2.78
CA GLU A 320 23.03 -0.43 1.33
C GLU A 320 23.41 -1.81 0.76
N GLN A 321 24.20 -2.59 1.50
CA GLN A 321 24.62 -3.94 1.09
C GLN A 321 23.46 -4.93 0.93
N ASP A 322 22.34 -4.73 1.64
CA ASP A 322 21.18 -5.63 1.54
C ASP A 322 20.46 -5.46 0.20
N LEU A 323 20.61 -4.30 -0.44
CA LEU A 323 20.07 -4.02 -1.77
C LEU A 323 20.75 -4.85 -2.86
N ASP A 324 22.04 -5.17 -2.68
CA ASP A 324 22.84 -5.97 -3.61
C ASP A 324 22.61 -7.48 -3.43
N LEU A 325 22.41 -7.92 -2.18
CA LEU A 325 22.19 -9.33 -1.83
C LEU A 325 20.83 -9.87 -2.28
N ILE A 326 19.83 -9.00 -2.42
CA ILE A 326 18.47 -9.34 -2.84
C ILE A 326 18.30 -9.09 -4.35
N GLY A 327 19.40 -9.24 -5.08
CA GLY A 327 19.37 -9.64 -6.47
C GLY A 327 18.63 -10.98 -6.59
N MET A 328 17.30 -10.92 -6.77
CA MET A 328 16.61 -11.91 -7.58
C MET A 328 17.42 -12.01 -8.87
N LYS A 329 18.29 -13.03 -8.95
CA LYS A 329 19.17 -13.29 -10.09
C LYS A 329 18.33 -13.09 -11.35
N ARG A 330 18.82 -12.18 -12.20
CA ARG A 330 18.24 -11.89 -13.52
C ARG A 330 17.91 -13.17 -14.27
#